data_AF-A0A973Z1T2-F1
#
_entry.id   AF-A0A973Z1T2-F1
#
_cell.length_a   1.000
_cell.length_b   1.000
_cell.length_c   1.000
_cell.angle_alpha   90.00
_cell.angle_beta   90.00
_cell.angle_gamma   90.00
#
_symmetry.space_group_name_H-M   'P 1'
#
loop_
_entity.id
_entity.type
_entity.pdbx_description
1 polymer ?
#
loop_
_entity_poly.entity_id
_entity_poly.type
_entity_poly.pdbx_seq_one_letter_code
_entity_poly.pdbx_strand_id
1 'polypeptide(L)'
;VRSSEGGSLITAALLESEVTFTISQRGEHWVSNALAVLAAVEALGQDVGVAGLALADLGGLKGRGERHLLPLDGGELLLIDESYNANPASMAATLKSLGAEVGIERRIAVLGPMRELGEHGAALHAGLAPSILDAHVDRVILIGDEMRPLAESIVGRVGVDLADDVEDATAALLSMIRPGDAVLVKASNSVGLAKLIERVSGELKETCST
;
A
#
# COMPACT_ATOMS: atom_id res chain seq x y z
N VAL A 1 10.47 1.18 -17.06
CA VAL A 1 9.33 1.52 -17.96
C VAL A 1 8.11 0.71 -17.52
N ARG A 2 6.87 1.23 -17.59
CA ARG A 2 5.68 0.46 -17.19
C ARG A 2 5.45 -0.68 -18.20
N SER A 3 5.29 -1.92 -17.74
CA SER A 3 4.88 -3.02 -18.63
C SER A 3 3.37 -2.99 -18.85
N SER A 4 2.90 -3.54 -19.98
CA SER A 4 1.48 -3.57 -20.37
C SER A 4 0.59 -4.32 -19.39
N GLU A 5 1.15 -5.22 -18.58
CA GLU A 5 0.43 -6.00 -17.56
C GLU A 5 0.52 -5.39 -16.16
N GLY A 6 1.14 -4.21 -16.02
CA GLY A 6 1.19 -3.51 -14.75
C GLY A 6 2.37 -3.85 -13.86
N GLY A 7 3.47 -4.32 -14.42
CA GLY A 7 4.74 -4.48 -13.70
C GLY A 7 5.71 -3.33 -13.96
N SER A 8 6.91 -3.44 -13.38
CA SER A 8 8.03 -2.53 -13.64
C SER A 8 9.07 -3.23 -14.51
N LEU A 9 9.26 -2.76 -15.76
CA LEU A 9 10.39 -3.17 -16.61
C LEU A 9 11.64 -2.42 -16.15
N ILE A 10 12.67 -3.17 -15.78
CA ILE A 10 13.94 -2.68 -15.25
C ILE A 10 15.05 -3.09 -16.21
N THR A 11 15.84 -2.13 -16.66
CA THR A 11 17.16 -2.35 -17.26
C THR A 11 18.17 -1.87 -16.24
N ALA A 12 18.89 -2.80 -15.63
CA ALA A 12 19.89 -2.54 -14.60
C ALA A 12 21.28 -2.62 -15.22
N ALA A 13 21.95 -1.47 -15.33
CA ALA A 13 23.36 -1.38 -15.64
C ALA A 13 24.16 -1.46 -14.33
N LEU A 14 24.86 -2.57 -14.14
CA LEU A 14 25.72 -2.86 -13.00
C LEU A 14 27.19 -2.58 -13.37
N LEU A 15 28.15 -2.90 -12.49
CA LEU A 15 29.56 -2.57 -12.74
C LEU A 15 30.14 -3.39 -13.89
N GLU A 16 29.83 -4.68 -13.93
CA GLU A 16 30.41 -5.61 -14.92
C GLU A 16 29.35 -6.21 -15.86
N SER A 17 28.08 -5.91 -15.64
CA SER A 17 26.98 -6.59 -16.29
C SER A 17 25.77 -5.68 -16.54
N GLU A 18 24.93 -6.06 -17.51
CA GLU A 18 23.63 -5.44 -17.74
C GLU A 18 22.57 -6.53 -17.80
N VAL A 19 21.47 -6.35 -17.06
CA VAL A 19 20.35 -7.28 -17.06
C VAL A 19 19.04 -6.52 -17.23
N THR A 20 18.15 -7.06 -18.07
CA THR A 20 16.79 -6.54 -18.26
C THR A 20 15.77 -7.60 -17.88
N PHE A 21 14.83 -7.22 -17.02
CA PHE A 21 13.76 -8.10 -16.53
C PHE A 21 12.54 -7.27 -16.12
N THR A 22 11.40 -7.93 -15.99
CA THR A 22 10.17 -7.32 -15.50
C THR A 22 9.81 -7.93 -14.16
N ILE A 23 9.53 -7.08 -13.17
CA ILE A 23 8.92 -7.52 -11.90
C ILE A 23 7.43 -7.23 -11.93
N SER A 24 6.64 -8.09 -11.29
CA SER A 24 5.18 -7.93 -11.21
C SER A 24 4.77 -6.72 -10.35
N GLN A 25 5.63 -6.28 -9.43
CA GLN A 25 5.34 -5.17 -8.53
C GLN A 25 5.53 -3.79 -9.19
N ARG A 26 4.67 -2.84 -8.79
CA ARG A 26 4.68 -1.44 -9.26
C ARG A 26 5.38 -0.52 -8.28
N GLY A 27 6.16 0.42 -8.79
CA GLY A 27 6.64 1.59 -8.04
C GLY A 27 8.16 1.68 -7.94
N GLU A 28 8.65 2.90 -7.79
CA GLU A 28 10.09 3.22 -7.77
C GLU A 28 10.85 2.49 -6.64
N HIS A 29 10.20 2.25 -5.51
CA HIS A 29 10.80 1.55 -4.37
C HIS A 29 11.11 0.09 -4.69
N TRP A 30 10.28 -0.60 -5.48
CA TRP A 30 10.56 -1.95 -5.93
C TRP A 30 11.73 -2.01 -6.89
N VAL A 31 11.86 -1.01 -7.77
CA VAL A 31 13.03 -0.86 -8.65
C VAL A 31 14.29 -0.65 -7.81
N SER A 32 14.25 0.25 -6.83
CA SER A 32 15.39 0.50 -5.94
C SER A 32 15.81 -0.75 -5.16
N ASN A 33 14.85 -1.53 -4.64
CA ASN A 33 15.14 -2.79 -3.93
C ASN A 33 15.77 -3.83 -4.87
N ALA A 34 15.22 -3.98 -6.08
CA ALA A 34 15.76 -4.90 -7.08
C ALA A 34 17.22 -4.53 -7.43
N LEU A 35 17.51 -3.24 -7.65
CA LEU A 35 18.88 -2.77 -7.91
C LEU A 35 19.83 -3.05 -6.74
N ALA A 36 19.38 -2.86 -5.50
CA ALA A 36 20.18 -3.18 -4.31
C ALA A 36 20.49 -4.69 -4.20
N VAL A 37 19.51 -5.55 -4.50
CA VAL A 37 19.70 -7.01 -4.54
C VAL A 37 20.72 -7.39 -5.62
N LEU A 38 20.57 -6.86 -6.83
CA LEU A 38 21.51 -7.14 -7.93
C LEU A 38 22.93 -6.68 -7.62
N ALA A 39 23.09 -5.48 -7.05
CA ALA A 39 24.39 -4.98 -6.62
C ALA A 39 25.04 -5.87 -5.54
N ALA A 40 24.25 -6.39 -4.60
CA ALA A 40 24.75 -7.32 -3.58
C ALA A 40 25.18 -8.67 -4.19
N VAL A 41 24.41 -9.19 -5.15
CA VAL A 41 24.73 -10.43 -5.89
C VAL A 41 26.03 -10.26 -6.69
N GLU A 42 26.18 -9.15 -7.42
CA GLU A 42 27.40 -8.84 -8.17
C GLU A 42 28.61 -8.68 -7.25
N ALA A 43 28.45 -7.97 -6.12
CA ALA A 43 29.53 -7.80 -5.13
C ALA A 43 30.00 -9.11 -4.49
N LEU A 44 29.13 -10.13 -4.45
CA LEU A 44 29.45 -11.48 -3.98
C LEU A 44 29.98 -12.40 -5.11
N GLY A 45 30.17 -11.88 -6.31
CA GLY A 45 30.62 -12.62 -7.49
C GLY A 45 29.63 -13.70 -7.94
N GLN A 46 28.34 -13.51 -7.66
CA GLN A 46 27.27 -14.44 -8.03
C GLN A 46 26.62 -14.03 -9.36
N ASP A 47 25.89 -14.95 -9.98
CA ASP A 47 25.25 -14.73 -11.28
C ASP A 47 24.04 -13.79 -11.18
N VAL A 48 24.20 -12.57 -11.72
CA VAL A 48 23.16 -11.54 -11.75
C VAL A 48 21.99 -11.89 -12.68
N GLY A 49 22.21 -12.72 -13.70
CA GLY A 49 21.17 -13.21 -14.59
C GLY A 49 20.22 -14.14 -13.85
N VAL A 50 20.75 -15.04 -13.02
CA VAL A 50 19.94 -15.89 -12.12
C VAL A 50 19.16 -15.04 -11.11
N ALA A 51 19.78 -14.02 -10.53
CA ALA A 51 19.08 -13.10 -9.62
C ALA A 51 17.96 -12.31 -10.35
N GLY A 52 18.21 -11.86 -11.58
CA GLY A 52 17.20 -11.21 -12.42
C GLY A 52 16.02 -12.13 -12.74
N LEU A 53 16.28 -13.40 -13.05
CA LEU A 53 15.23 -14.42 -13.24
C LEU A 53 14.43 -14.66 -11.95
N ALA A 54 15.10 -14.80 -10.81
CA ALA A 54 14.43 -14.99 -9.52
C ALA A 54 13.56 -13.77 -9.13
N LEU A 55 14.02 -12.55 -9.45
CA LEU A 55 13.23 -11.33 -9.27
C LEU A 55 12.05 -11.27 -10.25
N ALA A 56 12.21 -11.76 -11.48
CA ALA A 56 11.12 -11.84 -12.45
C ALA A 56 10.05 -12.85 -12.04
N ASP A 57 10.46 -13.96 -11.42
CA ASP A 57 9.57 -14.99 -10.86
C ASP A 57 8.96 -14.59 -9.51
N LEU A 58 9.33 -13.43 -8.96
CA LEU A 58 8.76 -12.93 -7.71
C LEU A 58 7.27 -12.62 -7.92
N GLY A 59 6.43 -13.55 -7.48
CA GLY A 59 4.98 -13.38 -7.45
C GLY A 59 4.53 -12.25 -6.52
N GLY A 60 3.23 -11.94 -6.55
CA GLY A 60 2.61 -11.04 -5.59
C GLY A 60 2.92 -11.50 -4.17
N LEU A 61 3.48 -10.60 -3.37
CA LEU A 61 3.69 -10.85 -1.94
C LEU A 61 2.50 -10.26 -1.19
N LYS A 62 1.81 -11.12 -0.42
CA LYS A 62 0.67 -10.72 0.40
C LYS A 62 1.01 -9.50 1.26
N GLY A 63 0.13 -8.49 1.27
CA GLY A 63 0.34 -7.26 2.02
C GLY A 63 1.36 -6.29 1.45
N ARG A 64 1.82 -6.46 0.21
CA ARG A 64 2.88 -5.65 -0.42
C ARG A 64 2.49 -5.08 -1.78
N GLY A 65 1.35 -4.41 -1.83
CA GLY A 65 0.85 -3.68 -3.00
C GLY A 65 -0.08 -4.51 -3.89
N GLU A 66 -0.65 -5.60 -3.38
CA GLU A 66 -1.66 -6.37 -4.10
C GLU A 66 -2.89 -5.47 -4.35
N ARG A 67 -3.48 -5.60 -5.53
CA ARG A 67 -4.65 -4.83 -5.95
C ARG A 67 -5.79 -5.80 -6.21
N HIS A 68 -6.90 -5.59 -5.52
CA HIS A 68 -8.11 -6.37 -5.68
C HIS A 68 -9.20 -5.46 -6.23
N LEU A 69 -9.66 -5.75 -7.44
CA LEU A 69 -10.91 -5.19 -7.95
C LEU A 69 -12.04 -6.05 -7.41
N LEU A 70 -12.82 -5.48 -6.49
CA LEU A 70 -13.91 -6.15 -5.80
C LEU A 70 -15.24 -5.66 -6.36
N PRO A 71 -16.14 -6.57 -6.79
CA PRO A 71 -17.41 -6.17 -7.36
C PRO A 71 -18.33 -5.58 -6.27
N LEU A 72 -19.13 -4.60 -6.66
CA LEU A 72 -20.19 -3.98 -5.87
C LEU A 72 -21.43 -3.81 -6.76
N ASP A 73 -22.61 -3.69 -6.16
CA ASP A 73 -23.79 -3.34 -6.94
C ASP A 73 -23.59 -1.96 -7.60
N GLY A 74 -23.68 -1.92 -8.93
CA GLY A 74 -23.43 -0.72 -9.71
C GLY A 74 -21.97 -0.39 -10.03
N GLY A 75 -20.99 -1.24 -9.72
CA GLY A 75 -19.61 -1.07 -10.19
C GLY A 75 -18.56 -1.88 -9.41
N GLU A 76 -17.39 -1.28 -9.17
CA GLU A 76 -16.28 -1.95 -8.49
C GLU A 76 -15.56 -1.04 -7.50
N LEU A 77 -14.91 -1.66 -6.52
CA LEU A 77 -14.00 -1.05 -5.55
C LEU A 77 -12.58 -1.51 -5.85
N LEU A 78 -11.62 -0.59 -5.87
CA LEU A 78 -10.19 -0.93 -5.87
C LEU A 78 -9.69 -1.02 -4.42
N LEU A 79 -9.37 -2.22 -3.95
CA LEU A 79 -8.70 -2.44 -2.66
C LEU A 79 -7.19 -2.65 -2.88
N ILE A 80 -6.36 -1.82 -2.25
CA ILE A 80 -4.90 -1.87 -2.32
C ILE A 80 -4.35 -2.38 -0.97
N ASP A 81 -3.84 -3.60 -0.98
CA ASP A 81 -3.30 -4.27 0.20
C ASP A 81 -1.81 -3.96 0.40
N GLU A 82 -1.53 -3.11 1.38
CA GLU A 82 -0.20 -2.73 1.86
C GLU A 82 -0.03 -3.06 3.35
N SER A 83 -0.75 -4.09 3.82
CA SER A 83 -0.91 -4.42 5.24
C SER A 83 0.31 -5.03 5.92
N TYR A 84 1.38 -5.36 5.19
CA TYR A 84 2.50 -6.13 5.75
C TYR A 84 3.38 -5.30 6.69
N ASN A 85 3.71 -4.06 6.34
CA ASN A 85 4.54 -3.20 7.17
C ASN A 85 4.28 -1.72 6.92
N ALA A 86 4.61 -0.90 7.92
CA ALA A 86 4.56 0.54 7.84
C ALA A 86 5.80 1.18 8.45
N ASN A 87 6.34 2.15 7.73
CA ASN A 87 7.33 3.11 8.17
C ASN A 87 7.06 4.43 7.41
N PRO A 88 7.64 5.57 7.83
CA PRO A 88 7.29 6.87 7.27
C PRO A 88 7.47 6.96 5.74
N ALA A 89 8.59 6.43 5.23
CA ALA A 89 8.90 6.47 3.79
C ALA A 89 7.92 5.63 2.96
N SER A 90 7.62 4.40 3.42
CA SER A 90 6.66 3.53 2.74
C SER A 90 5.23 4.05 2.81
N MET A 91 4.81 4.64 3.94
CA MET A 91 3.51 5.28 4.07
C MET A 91 3.34 6.41 3.03
N ALA A 92 4.32 7.32 2.94
CA ALA A 92 4.30 8.40 1.96
C ALA A 92 4.29 7.88 0.51
N ALA A 93 5.10 6.86 0.20
CA ALA A 93 5.16 6.26 -1.14
C ALA A 93 3.84 5.60 -1.53
N THR A 94 3.19 4.89 -0.61
CA THR A 94 1.91 4.22 -0.87
C THR A 94 0.76 5.23 -0.99
N LEU A 95 0.75 6.31 -0.19
CA LEU A 95 -0.20 7.41 -0.37
C LEU A 95 -0.03 8.10 -1.73
N LYS A 96 1.21 8.38 -2.15
CA LYS A 96 1.49 8.89 -3.51
C LYS A 96 0.97 7.95 -4.60
N SER A 97 1.11 6.64 -4.40
CA SER A 97 0.57 5.61 -5.31
C SER A 97 -0.96 5.69 -5.41
N LEU A 98 -1.66 5.81 -4.29
CA LEU A 98 -3.11 6.00 -4.23
C LEU A 98 -3.57 7.28 -4.96
N GLY A 99 -2.84 8.39 -4.76
CA GLY A 99 -3.12 9.65 -5.45
C GLY A 99 -2.96 9.58 -6.97
N ALA A 100 -2.10 8.68 -7.46
CA ALA A 100 -1.85 8.48 -8.88
C ALA A 100 -2.84 7.53 -9.57
N GLU A 101 -3.75 6.89 -8.82
CA GLU A 101 -4.79 6.04 -9.39
C GLU A 101 -5.79 6.85 -10.23
N VAL A 102 -6.15 6.32 -11.39
CA VAL A 102 -7.03 6.95 -12.38
C VAL A 102 -8.40 6.27 -12.38
N GLY A 103 -9.46 7.00 -12.74
CA GLY A 103 -10.82 6.46 -12.73
C GLY A 103 -11.40 6.24 -11.33
N ILE A 104 -10.79 6.84 -10.31
CA ILE A 104 -11.23 6.76 -8.92
C ILE A 104 -12.08 7.98 -8.58
N GLU A 105 -13.29 7.74 -8.09
CA GLU A 105 -14.22 8.78 -7.63
C GLU A 105 -13.94 9.25 -6.22
N ARG A 106 -13.52 8.33 -5.34
CA ARG A 106 -13.24 8.64 -3.93
C ARG A 106 -12.09 7.77 -3.40
N ARG A 107 -11.15 8.40 -2.68
CA ARG A 107 -9.97 7.76 -2.08
C ARG A 107 -10.14 7.64 -0.58
N ILE A 108 -10.03 6.42 -0.08
CA ILE A 108 -10.12 6.08 1.33
C ILE A 108 -8.78 5.48 1.77
N ALA A 109 -8.25 5.93 2.89
CA ALA A 109 -7.06 5.34 3.51
C ALA A 109 -7.41 4.73 4.87
N VAL A 110 -7.06 3.46 5.09
CA VAL A 110 -7.15 2.78 6.38
C VAL A 110 -5.73 2.62 6.91
N LEU A 111 -5.37 3.42 7.91
CA LEU A 111 -4.01 3.53 8.41
C LEU A 111 -3.94 3.14 9.89
N GLY A 112 -2.99 2.28 10.22
CA GLY A 112 -2.62 1.96 11.60
C GLY A 112 -1.20 2.42 11.94
N PRO A 113 -0.79 2.26 13.21
CA PRO A 113 0.48 2.79 13.71
C PRO A 113 1.69 2.18 13.01
N MET A 114 2.71 3.04 12.87
CA MET A 114 4.09 2.68 12.58
C MET A 114 4.80 2.35 13.90
N ARG A 115 5.35 1.14 14.01
CA ARG A 115 6.05 0.68 15.21
C ARG A 115 7.53 1.08 15.22
N GLU A 116 8.14 0.96 16.40
CA GLU A 116 9.59 1.16 16.62
C GLU A 116 10.09 2.60 16.37
N LEU A 117 9.21 3.60 16.48
CA LEU A 117 9.55 5.00 16.22
C LEU A 117 10.13 5.76 17.43
N GLY A 118 10.11 5.16 18.62
CA GLY A 118 10.54 5.80 19.86
C GLY A 118 9.81 7.13 20.12
N GLU A 119 10.53 8.11 20.65
CA GLU A 119 9.99 9.43 21.02
C GLU A 119 9.48 10.25 19.83
N HIS A 120 9.86 9.90 18.60
CA HIS A 120 9.46 10.60 17.38
C HIS A 120 8.11 10.12 16.84
N GLY A 121 7.49 9.11 17.44
CA GLY A 121 6.26 8.48 16.95
C GLY A 121 5.17 9.49 16.63
N ALA A 122 4.81 10.37 17.57
CA ALA A 122 3.75 11.36 17.36
C ALA A 122 4.04 12.30 16.19
N ALA A 123 5.27 12.84 16.12
CA ALA A 123 5.68 13.75 15.05
C ALA A 123 5.70 13.05 13.67
N LEU A 124 6.15 11.80 13.61
CA LEU A 124 6.21 11.03 12.38
C LEU A 124 4.82 10.63 11.86
N HIS A 125 3.88 10.28 12.75
CA HIS A 125 2.48 10.06 12.35
C HIS A 125 1.85 11.36 11.85
N ALA A 126 1.96 12.45 12.61
CA ALA A 126 1.45 13.76 12.18
C ALA A 126 2.06 14.23 10.85
N GLY A 127 3.33 13.90 10.61
CA GLY A 127 4.07 14.20 9.38
C GLY A 127 3.53 13.52 8.12
N LEU A 128 2.59 12.57 8.23
CA LEU A 128 1.91 11.99 7.07
C LEU A 128 0.85 12.92 6.46
N ALA A 129 0.45 13.99 7.15
CA ALA A 129 -0.59 14.90 6.68
C ALA A 129 -0.38 15.42 5.25
N PRO A 130 0.81 15.96 4.86
CA PRO A 130 1.04 16.39 3.49
C PRO A 130 0.80 15.27 2.47
N SER A 131 1.26 14.05 2.76
CA SER A 131 1.07 12.90 1.87
C SER A 131 -0.40 12.51 1.69
N ILE A 132 -1.23 12.63 2.74
CA ILE A 132 -2.68 12.39 2.64
C ILE A 132 -3.34 13.41 1.71
N LEU A 133 -2.93 14.67 1.84
CA LEU A 133 -3.52 15.79 1.12
C LEU A 133 -3.11 15.81 -0.35
N ASP A 134 -1.83 15.57 -0.62
CA ASP A 134 -1.27 15.46 -1.97
C ASP A 134 -1.83 14.24 -2.71
N ALA A 135 -2.22 13.19 -1.98
CA ALA A 135 -2.89 12.02 -2.53
C ALA A 135 -4.40 12.23 -2.77
N HIS A 136 -4.96 13.40 -2.45
CA HIS A 136 -6.39 13.70 -2.55
C HIS A 136 -7.26 12.65 -1.84
N VAL A 137 -6.85 12.25 -0.64
CA VAL A 137 -7.65 11.34 0.21
C VAL A 137 -8.89 12.08 0.69
N ASP A 138 -10.06 11.51 0.43
CA ASP A 138 -11.34 12.05 0.86
C ASP A 138 -11.68 11.67 2.30
N ARG A 139 -11.33 10.44 2.69
CA ARG A 139 -11.60 9.90 4.02
C ARG A 139 -10.46 9.02 4.53
N VAL A 140 -10.19 9.09 5.83
CA VAL A 140 -9.18 8.26 6.48
C VAL A 140 -9.77 7.61 7.73
N ILE A 141 -9.54 6.31 7.86
CA ILE A 141 -9.84 5.51 9.06
C ILE A 141 -8.51 5.27 9.76
N LEU A 142 -8.38 5.78 10.98
CA LEU A 142 -7.15 5.74 11.76
C LEU A 142 -7.33 4.78 12.93
N ILE A 143 -6.47 3.76 12.99
CA ILE A 143 -6.56 2.68 13.98
C ILE A 143 -5.63 2.97 15.15
N GLY A 144 -6.17 3.00 16.35
CA GLY A 144 -5.44 3.11 17.62
C GLY A 144 -5.01 4.54 17.98
N ASP A 145 -4.81 4.75 19.28
CA ASP A 145 -4.50 6.06 19.87
C ASP A 145 -3.22 6.72 19.33
N GLU A 146 -2.25 5.91 18.90
CA GLU A 146 -0.98 6.37 18.31
C GLU A 146 -1.18 7.20 17.04
N MET A 147 -2.32 7.05 16.36
CA MET A 147 -2.66 7.80 15.14
C MET A 147 -3.35 9.14 15.42
N ARG A 148 -3.71 9.46 16.67
CA ARG A 148 -4.37 10.73 17.03
C ARG A 148 -3.60 11.98 16.56
N PRO A 149 -2.25 12.05 16.64
CA PRO A 149 -1.52 13.21 16.13
C PRO A 149 -1.74 13.46 14.63
N LEU A 150 -1.98 12.41 13.85
CA LEU A 150 -2.34 12.54 12.43
C LEU A 150 -3.78 13.01 12.26
N ALA A 151 -4.71 12.50 13.07
CA ALA A 151 -6.11 12.94 13.05
C ALA A 151 -6.22 14.46 13.30
N GLU A 152 -5.48 14.95 14.29
CA GLU A 152 -5.44 16.37 14.66
C GLU A 152 -4.81 17.24 13.56
N SER A 153 -3.81 16.74 12.83
CA SER A 153 -3.11 17.53 11.81
C SER A 153 -3.88 17.68 10.50
N ILE A 154 -4.91 16.87 10.26
CA ILE A 154 -5.75 16.90 9.04
C ILE A 154 -7.22 17.26 9.32
N VAL A 155 -7.57 17.58 10.57
CA VAL A 155 -8.93 17.91 10.97
C VAL A 155 -9.52 19.03 10.12
N GLY A 156 -10.77 18.85 9.68
CA GLY A 156 -11.49 19.82 8.83
C GLY A 156 -11.00 19.88 7.38
N ARG A 157 -10.01 19.06 6.98
CA ARG A 157 -9.49 18.98 5.60
C ARG A 157 -9.84 17.68 4.91
N VAL A 158 -9.92 16.60 5.68
CA VAL A 158 -10.23 15.22 5.24
C VAL A 158 -11.26 14.65 6.22
N GLY A 159 -12.17 13.80 5.77
CA GLY A 159 -13.05 13.07 6.69
C GLY A 159 -12.21 12.10 7.53
N VAL A 160 -12.34 12.15 8.86
CA VAL A 160 -11.55 11.30 9.77
C VAL A 160 -12.48 10.44 10.62
N ASP A 161 -12.21 9.13 10.63
CA ASP A 161 -12.81 8.17 11.55
C ASP A 161 -11.70 7.57 12.42
N LEU A 162 -11.90 7.59 13.73
CA LEU A 162 -11.03 6.91 14.67
C LEU A 162 -11.63 5.54 14.99
N ALA A 163 -10.82 4.50 14.91
CA ALA A 163 -11.18 3.14 15.27
C ALA A 163 -10.25 2.66 16.39
N ASP A 164 -10.79 2.01 17.41
CA ASP A 164 -9.98 1.51 18.53
C ASP A 164 -9.15 0.30 18.09
N ASP A 165 -9.70 -0.53 17.20
CA ASP A 165 -9.04 -1.70 16.64
C ASP A 165 -9.38 -1.98 15.16
N VAL A 166 -8.91 -3.12 14.67
CA VAL A 166 -9.11 -3.56 13.28
C VAL A 166 -10.57 -3.93 13.01
N GLU A 167 -11.30 -4.44 14.00
CA GLU A 167 -12.70 -4.82 13.85
C GLU A 167 -13.57 -3.57 13.66
N ASP A 168 -13.36 -2.55 14.50
CA ASP A 168 -14.02 -1.25 14.39
C ASP A 168 -13.73 -0.58 13.04
N ALA A 169 -12.47 -0.60 12.60
CA ALA A 169 -12.09 -0.06 11.30
C ALA A 169 -12.73 -0.82 10.13
N THR A 170 -12.84 -2.15 10.26
CA THR A 170 -13.50 -2.99 9.25
C THR A 170 -14.98 -2.66 9.16
N ALA A 171 -15.68 -2.56 10.30
CA ALA A 171 -17.09 -2.19 10.35
C ALA A 171 -17.33 -0.78 9.79
N ALA A 172 -16.51 0.19 10.18
CA ALA A 172 -16.58 1.55 9.65
C ALA A 172 -16.40 1.56 8.13
N LEU A 173 -15.38 0.86 7.61
CA LEU A 173 -15.12 0.77 6.18
C LEU A 173 -16.30 0.16 5.42
N LEU A 174 -16.78 -1.01 5.84
CA LEU A 174 -17.89 -1.72 5.19
C LEU A 174 -19.18 -0.88 5.16
N SER A 175 -19.41 -0.05 6.18
CA SER A 175 -20.58 0.82 6.24
C SER A 175 -20.56 1.99 5.23
N MET A 176 -19.39 2.31 4.67
CA MET A 176 -19.21 3.51 3.86
C MET A 176 -18.79 3.26 2.42
N ILE A 177 -18.20 2.10 2.11
CA ILE A 177 -17.70 1.77 0.76
C ILE A 177 -18.82 1.83 -0.28
N ARG A 178 -18.45 2.25 -1.50
CA ARG A 178 -19.35 2.32 -2.65
C ARG A 178 -18.59 2.10 -3.96
N PRO A 179 -19.27 1.85 -5.09
CA PRO A 179 -18.64 1.78 -6.40
C PRO A 179 -17.80 3.03 -6.72
N GLY A 180 -16.66 2.84 -7.38
CA GLY A 180 -15.74 3.92 -7.76
C GLY A 180 -14.75 4.33 -6.65
N ASP A 181 -14.80 3.68 -5.49
CA ASP A 181 -13.82 3.88 -4.43
C ASP A 181 -12.46 3.24 -4.75
N ALA A 182 -11.40 3.86 -4.23
CA ALA A 182 -10.13 3.20 -3.99
C ALA A 182 -9.82 3.22 -2.48
N VAL A 183 -9.59 2.05 -1.90
CA VAL A 183 -9.27 1.86 -0.49
C VAL A 183 -7.82 1.38 -0.37
N LEU A 184 -7.00 2.16 0.30
CA LEU A 184 -5.65 1.76 0.69
C LEU A 184 -5.64 1.26 2.14
N VAL A 185 -4.99 0.13 2.41
CA VAL A 185 -4.86 -0.42 3.77
C VAL A 185 -3.38 -0.58 4.14
N LYS A 186 -2.92 0.09 5.21
CA LYS A 186 -1.49 0.05 5.61
C LYS A 186 -1.27 0.25 7.10
N ALA A 187 -0.49 -0.62 7.72
CA ALA A 187 0.00 -0.49 9.11
C ALA A 187 1.23 -1.37 9.33
N SER A 188 1.88 -1.27 10.48
CA SER A 188 2.85 -2.27 10.89
C SER A 188 2.20 -3.65 11.05
N ASN A 189 2.93 -4.71 10.75
CA ASN A 189 2.43 -6.10 10.74
C ASN A 189 1.67 -6.48 12.03
N SER A 190 2.16 -6.03 13.17
CA SER A 190 1.59 -6.34 14.49
C SER A 190 0.16 -5.84 14.70
N VAL A 191 -0.32 -4.90 13.87
CA VAL A 191 -1.71 -4.42 13.90
C VAL A 191 -2.66 -5.49 13.33
N GLY A 192 -2.20 -6.35 12.42
CA GLY A 192 -3.00 -7.47 11.91
C GLY A 192 -4.02 -7.09 10.82
N LEU A 193 -3.74 -6.05 10.03
CA LEU A 193 -4.62 -5.57 8.95
C LEU A 193 -4.89 -6.60 7.84
N ALA A 194 -4.11 -7.68 7.74
CA ALA A 194 -4.40 -8.78 6.84
C ALA A 194 -5.81 -9.37 7.06
N LYS A 195 -6.33 -9.36 8.29
CA LYS A 195 -7.69 -9.83 8.60
C LYS A 195 -8.77 -8.92 8.00
N LEU A 196 -8.53 -7.61 7.98
CA LEU A 196 -9.45 -6.64 7.35
C LEU A 196 -9.52 -6.89 5.85
N ILE A 197 -8.38 -7.10 5.19
CA ILE A 197 -8.31 -7.43 3.75
C ILE A 197 -9.12 -8.70 3.44
N GLU A 198 -8.91 -9.76 4.20
CA GLU A 198 -9.61 -11.04 4.02
C GLU A 198 -11.12 -10.87 4.19
N ARG A 199 -11.55 -10.16 5.23
CA ARG A 199 -12.97 -9.97 5.51
C ARG A 199 -13.68 -9.11 4.46
N VAL A 200 -13.11 -7.97 4.10
CA VAL A 200 -13.68 -7.08 3.06
C VAL A 200 -13.73 -7.82 1.72
N SER A 201 -12.68 -8.55 1.37
CA SER A 201 -12.65 -9.33 0.13
C SER A 201 -13.66 -10.48 0.12
N GLY A 202 -13.91 -11.10 1.28
CA GLY A 202 -14.90 -12.17 1.45
C GLY A 202 -16.33 -11.67 1.29
N GLU A 203 -16.72 -10.67 2.10
CA GLU A 203 -18.09 -10.15 2.13
C GLU A 203 -18.53 -9.59 0.76
N LEU A 204 -17.64 -8.90 0.05
CA LEU A 204 -17.96 -8.31 -1.25
C LEU A 204 -18.08 -9.35 -2.38
N LYS A 205 -17.37 -10.48 -2.29
CA LYS A 205 -17.51 -11.57 -3.27
C LYS A 205 -18.81 -12.35 -3.07
N GLU A 206 -19.25 -12.51 -1.82
CA GLU A 206 -20.51 -13.21 -1.50
C GLU A 206 -21.74 -12.38 -1.91
N THR A 207 -21.69 -11.07 -1.71
CA THR A 207 -22.82 -10.16 -2.00
C THR A 207 -23.18 -10.11 -3.49
N CYS A 208 -22.21 -10.28 -4.40
CA CYS A 208 -22.47 -10.31 -5.85
C CYS A 208 -22.84 -11.71 -6.38
N SER A 209 -22.78 -12.75 -5.56
CA SER A 209 -23.15 -14.13 -5.96
C SER A 209 -24.62 -14.48 -5.67
N THR A 210 -25.39 -13.52 -5.14
CA THR A 210 -26.82 -13.66 -4.80
C THR A 210 -27.67 -12.74 -5.67
#